data_AF-A0A8J2RS52-F1
#
_entry.id   AF-A0A8J2RS52-F1
#
_cell.length_a   1.000
_cell.length_b   1.000
_cell.length_c   1.000
_cell.angle_alpha   90.00
_cell.angle_beta   90.00
_cell.angle_gamma   90.00
#
_symmetry.space_group_name_H-M   'P 1'
#
loop_
_entity.id
_entity.type
_entity.pdbx_description
1 polymer ?
#
loop_
_entity_poly.entity_id
_entity_poly.type
_entity_poly.pdbx_seq_one_letter_code
_entity_poly.pdbx_strand_id
1 'polypeptide(L)'
;MDQCTHHNCQHTASMSQTLEEMDFERGPWSAALDGDLNRLSKLLQKVKADAVDSSGYSSLHYASRAGHLEVVKYLVAHGANVNLPTRSNQSSPLHRACQQGHLLVVKFLLQKGADAGSQDSDGCTPLHRAALANHADICQLLISQKPQIANVFDSRSRLPKDCCSSATLKQLLNA
;
A
#
# COMPACT_ATOMS: atom_id res chain seq x y z
N MET A 1 -21.23 -62.75 18.11
CA MET A 1 -20.09 -61.95 17.66
C MET A 1 -20.66 -60.62 17.21
N ASP A 2 -20.79 -59.67 18.14
CA ASP A 2 -21.13 -58.29 17.82
C ASP A 2 -20.64 -57.43 18.98
N GLN A 3 -19.70 -56.53 18.71
CA GLN A 3 -19.37 -55.45 19.61
C GLN A 3 -19.47 -54.14 18.84
N CYS A 4 -20.52 -53.37 19.16
CA CYS A 4 -20.47 -51.93 19.07
C CYS A 4 -19.60 -51.40 20.23
N THR A 5 -18.63 -50.53 19.94
CA THR A 5 -18.06 -49.63 20.93
C THR A 5 -18.08 -48.20 20.39
N HIS A 6 -18.85 -47.36 21.08
CA HIS A 6 -18.80 -45.90 20.96
C HIS A 6 -17.54 -45.34 21.67
N HIS A 7 -17.16 -44.12 21.26
CA HIS A 7 -16.19 -43.20 21.87
C HIS A 7 -14.69 -43.49 21.64
N ASN A 8 -14.01 -42.64 20.86
CA ASN A 8 -13.30 -41.51 21.44
C ASN A 8 -12.77 -40.57 20.35
N CYS A 9 -13.35 -39.38 20.29
CA CYS A 9 -12.86 -38.24 19.53
C CYS A 9 -11.71 -37.63 20.33
N GLN A 10 -10.45 -37.91 19.96
CA GLN A 10 -9.27 -37.06 20.23
C GLN A 10 -7.98 -37.71 19.70
N HIS A 11 -7.66 -37.38 18.46
CA HIS A 11 -6.29 -37.03 18.05
C HIS A 11 -6.42 -35.96 16.98
N THR A 12 -6.88 -34.80 17.44
CA THR A 12 -6.79 -33.52 16.76
C THR A 12 -5.33 -33.11 16.62
N ALA A 13 -5.06 -32.37 15.54
CA ALA A 13 -4.05 -31.32 15.46
C ALA A 13 -2.57 -31.74 15.27
N SER A 14 -2.23 -32.25 14.09
CA SER A 14 -0.89 -32.00 13.52
C SER A 14 -0.88 -31.64 12.02
N MET A 15 -2.05 -31.46 11.40
CA MET A 15 -2.18 -31.03 9.99
C MET A 15 -2.90 -29.67 9.82
N SER A 16 -3.05 -28.90 10.90
CA SER A 16 -3.67 -27.57 10.88
C SER A 16 -2.70 -26.43 11.19
N GLN A 17 -1.39 -26.69 11.30
CA GLN A 17 -0.38 -25.67 11.61
C GLN A 17 0.52 -25.29 10.42
N THR A 18 0.30 -25.82 9.21
CA THR A 18 1.13 -25.49 8.03
C THR A 18 0.36 -24.89 6.85
N LEU A 19 -0.94 -24.62 6.97
CA LEU A 19 -1.75 -24.07 5.86
C LEU A 19 -1.83 -22.54 5.84
N GLU A 20 -1.48 -21.84 6.92
CA GLU A 20 -1.61 -20.38 6.98
C GLU A 20 -0.29 -19.63 6.65
N GLU A 21 0.86 -20.31 6.64
CA GLU A 21 2.18 -19.68 6.42
C GLU A 21 2.69 -19.78 4.97
N MET A 22 1.85 -20.19 4.00
CA MET A 22 2.22 -20.35 2.58
C MET A 22 1.54 -19.34 1.61
N ASP A 23 0.81 -18.35 2.13
CA ASP A 23 -0.12 -17.53 1.32
C ASP A 23 0.52 -16.31 0.62
N PHE A 24 1.69 -15.83 1.06
CA PHE A 24 2.29 -14.65 0.43
C PHE A 24 2.69 -14.90 -1.02
N GLU A 25 3.42 -16.00 -1.29
CA GLU A 25 3.88 -16.31 -2.64
C GLU A 25 2.73 -16.67 -3.59
N ARG A 26 1.58 -17.10 -3.08
CA ARG A 26 0.46 -17.59 -3.91
C ARG A 26 -0.56 -16.54 -4.29
N GLY A 27 -0.62 -15.41 -3.57
CA GLY A 27 -1.61 -14.36 -3.81
C GLY A 27 -1.26 -13.40 -4.96
N PRO A 28 -2.23 -12.60 -5.44
CA PRO A 28 -2.01 -11.62 -6.51
C PRO A 28 -1.01 -10.51 -6.12
N TRP A 29 -0.84 -10.25 -4.81
CA TRP A 29 0.11 -9.28 -4.29
C TRP A 29 1.58 -9.60 -4.58
N SER A 30 1.97 -10.88 -4.64
CA SER A 30 3.35 -11.25 -5.00
C SER A 30 3.65 -10.92 -6.46
N ALA A 31 2.74 -11.30 -7.37
CA ALA A 31 2.84 -10.93 -8.78
C ALA A 31 2.84 -9.41 -8.98
N ALA A 32 2.07 -8.67 -8.18
CA ALA A 32 2.04 -7.22 -8.22
C ALA A 32 3.33 -6.58 -7.70
N LEU A 33 3.98 -7.19 -6.70
CA LEU A 33 5.30 -6.79 -6.19
C LEU A 33 6.40 -7.03 -7.22
N ASP A 34 6.33 -8.16 -7.95
CA ASP A 34 7.33 -8.55 -8.96
C ASP A 34 7.14 -7.83 -10.31
N GLY A 35 5.98 -7.19 -10.50
CA GLY A 35 5.63 -6.56 -11.77
C GLY A 35 5.12 -7.54 -12.83
N ASP A 36 4.85 -8.80 -12.46
CA ASP A 36 4.37 -9.85 -13.37
C ASP A 36 2.87 -9.69 -13.65
N LEU A 37 2.58 -8.87 -14.66
CA LEU A 37 1.21 -8.62 -15.13
C LEU A 37 0.50 -9.88 -15.64
N ASN A 38 1.23 -10.81 -16.25
CA ASN A 38 0.67 -12.04 -16.81
C ASN A 38 0.19 -12.97 -15.69
N ARG A 39 0.97 -13.09 -14.62
CA ARG A 39 0.59 -13.85 -13.44
C ARG A 39 -0.53 -13.14 -12.67
N LEU A 40 -0.43 -11.83 -12.51
CA LEU A 40 -1.43 -11.02 -11.82
C LEU A 40 -2.82 -11.16 -12.46
N SER A 41 -2.90 -11.01 -13.78
CA SER A 41 -4.17 -11.09 -14.52
C SER A 41 -4.88 -12.43 -14.31
N LYS A 42 -4.14 -13.54 -14.26
CA LYS A 42 -4.68 -14.88 -13.97
C LYS A 42 -5.19 -15.01 -12.54
N LEU A 43 -4.48 -14.43 -11.57
CA LEU A 43 -4.86 -14.51 -10.16
C LEU A 43 -6.11 -13.68 -9.84
N LEU A 44 -6.25 -12.51 -10.47
CA LEU A 44 -7.42 -11.63 -10.27
C LEU A 44 -8.73 -12.16 -10.87
N GLN A 45 -8.70 -13.21 -11.69
CA GLN A 45 -9.93 -13.88 -12.13
C GLN A 45 -10.65 -14.58 -10.97
N LYS A 46 -9.92 -14.96 -9.92
CA LYS A 46 -10.43 -15.74 -8.78
C LYS A 46 -10.61 -14.90 -7.52
N VAL A 47 -10.01 -13.72 -7.48
CA VAL A 47 -9.89 -12.89 -6.29
C VAL A 47 -10.23 -11.46 -6.63
N LYS A 48 -10.94 -10.76 -5.75
CA LYS A 48 -11.25 -9.33 -5.92
C LYS A 48 -9.96 -8.51 -6.01
N ALA A 49 -9.97 -7.45 -6.82
CA ALA A 49 -8.82 -6.54 -6.97
C ALA A 49 -8.36 -5.90 -5.64
N ASP A 50 -9.30 -5.68 -4.72
CA ASP A 50 -9.07 -5.12 -3.38
C ASP A 50 -8.80 -6.16 -2.29
N ALA A 51 -8.64 -7.43 -2.65
CA ALA A 51 -8.21 -8.42 -1.67
C ALA A 51 -6.87 -7.98 -1.05
N VAL A 52 -6.73 -8.28 0.24
CA VAL A 52 -5.55 -7.97 1.04
C VAL A 52 -4.93 -9.24 1.59
N ASP A 53 -3.62 -9.22 1.76
CA ASP A 53 -2.87 -10.30 2.39
C ASP A 53 -3.07 -10.32 3.92
N SER A 54 -2.40 -11.26 4.59
CA SER A 54 -2.42 -11.36 6.06
C SER A 54 -1.88 -10.10 6.77
N SER A 55 -1.03 -9.33 6.11
CA SER A 55 -0.50 -8.05 6.60
C SER A 55 -1.44 -6.86 6.34
N GLY A 56 -2.55 -7.10 5.62
CA GLY A 56 -3.54 -6.08 5.27
C GLY A 56 -3.14 -5.20 4.09
N TYR A 57 -2.28 -5.67 3.18
CA TYR A 57 -1.85 -4.96 1.98
C TYR A 57 -2.52 -5.58 0.74
N SER A 58 -3.06 -4.74 -0.13
CA SER A 58 -3.56 -5.17 -1.43
C SER A 58 -2.47 -5.19 -2.50
N SER A 59 -2.75 -5.84 -3.63
CA SER A 59 -1.89 -5.82 -4.82
C SER A 59 -1.52 -4.40 -5.26
N LEU A 60 -2.43 -3.44 -5.10
CA LEU A 60 -2.19 -2.05 -5.47
C LEU A 60 -1.15 -1.39 -4.57
N HIS A 61 -1.09 -1.76 -3.28
CA HIS A 61 -0.06 -1.27 -2.36
C HIS A 61 1.33 -1.76 -2.78
N TYR A 62 1.46 -3.05 -3.09
CA TYR A 62 2.72 -3.66 -3.50
C TYR A 62 3.21 -3.09 -4.83
N ALA A 63 2.35 -3.03 -5.85
CA ALA A 63 2.70 -2.44 -7.13
C ALA A 63 3.08 -0.95 -7.00
N SER A 64 2.38 -0.21 -6.14
CA SER A 64 2.69 1.20 -5.89
C SER A 64 4.00 1.40 -5.14
N ARG A 65 4.31 0.49 -4.20
CA ARG A 65 5.60 0.46 -3.47
C ARG A 65 6.76 0.07 -4.38
N ALA A 66 6.54 -0.81 -5.35
CA ALA A 66 7.58 -1.30 -6.27
C ALA A 66 7.75 -0.43 -7.53
N GLY A 67 6.80 0.48 -7.79
CA GLY A 67 6.88 1.39 -8.93
C GLY A 67 6.42 0.79 -10.26
N HIS A 68 5.72 -0.34 -10.24
CA HIS A 68 5.24 -1.02 -11.44
C HIS A 68 4.00 -0.35 -12.02
N LEU A 69 4.20 0.76 -12.75
CA LEU A 69 3.13 1.60 -13.30
C LEU A 69 2.10 0.81 -14.13
N GLU A 70 2.53 -0.10 -14.99
CA GLU A 70 1.60 -0.87 -15.84
C GLU A 70 0.73 -1.82 -15.02
N VAL A 71 1.28 -2.39 -13.94
CA VAL A 71 0.51 -3.17 -12.97
C VAL A 71 -0.48 -2.29 -12.21
N VAL A 72 -0.05 -1.11 -11.75
CA VAL A 72 -0.93 -0.14 -11.09
C VAL A 72 -2.09 0.25 -11.99
N LYS A 73 -1.82 0.59 -13.26
CA LYS A 73 -2.86 0.90 -14.26
C LYS A 73 -3.84 -0.25 -14.45
N TYR A 74 -3.32 -1.47 -14.58
CA TYR A 74 -4.15 -2.66 -14.73
C TYR A 74 -5.06 -2.87 -13.53
N LEU A 75 -4.53 -2.81 -12.32
CA LEU A 75 -5.30 -2.98 -11.08
C LEU A 75 -6.44 -1.96 -10.96
N VAL A 76 -6.14 -0.68 -11.21
CA VAL A 76 -7.14 0.39 -11.15
C VAL A 76 -8.21 0.22 -12.23
N ALA A 77 -7.84 -0.20 -13.44
CA ALA A 77 -8.79 -0.50 -14.51
C ALA A 77 -9.72 -1.68 -14.17
N HIS A 78 -9.27 -2.59 -13.30
CA HIS A 78 -10.04 -3.74 -12.81
C HIS A 78 -10.73 -3.48 -11.45
N GLY A 79 -10.92 -2.20 -11.10
CA GLY A 79 -11.73 -1.80 -9.96
C GLY A 79 -11.02 -1.81 -8.62
N ALA A 80 -9.67 -1.82 -8.60
CA ALA A 80 -8.94 -1.61 -7.35
C ALA A 80 -9.22 -0.20 -6.79
N ASN A 81 -9.55 -0.13 -5.51
CA ASN A 81 -9.75 1.11 -4.79
C ASN A 81 -8.40 1.82 -4.55
N VAL A 82 -8.21 2.94 -5.25
CA VAL A 82 -7.01 3.80 -5.18
C VAL A 82 -6.71 4.37 -3.79
N ASN A 83 -7.72 4.41 -2.91
CA ASN A 83 -7.64 4.96 -1.57
C ASN A 83 -7.74 3.90 -0.48
N LEU A 84 -7.71 2.60 -0.82
CA LEU A 84 -7.81 1.52 0.16
C LEU A 84 -6.69 1.66 1.20
N PRO A 85 -6.98 1.87 2.48
CA PRO A 85 -5.94 1.93 3.50
C PRO A 85 -5.46 0.52 3.88
N THR A 86 -4.17 0.37 4.19
CA THR A 86 -3.68 -0.84 4.84
C THR A 86 -4.31 -1.01 6.22
N ARG A 87 -4.52 -2.27 6.64
CA ARG A 87 -5.02 -2.54 8.01
C ARG A 87 -4.02 -2.15 9.09
N SER A 88 -2.72 -2.32 8.81
CA SER A 88 -1.66 -2.20 9.81
C SER A 88 -1.33 -0.76 10.21
N ASN A 89 -1.36 0.18 9.26
CA ASN A 89 -0.98 1.56 9.52
C ASN A 89 -1.80 2.60 8.76
N GLN A 90 -2.97 2.23 8.23
CA GLN A 90 -3.86 3.13 7.49
C GLN A 90 -3.19 3.83 6.29
N SER A 91 -2.12 3.23 5.76
CA SER A 91 -1.35 3.80 4.65
C SER A 91 -2.03 3.48 3.34
N SER A 92 -2.27 4.49 2.49
CA SER A 92 -2.83 4.28 1.15
C SER A 92 -1.75 3.88 0.13
N PRO A 93 -2.12 3.39 -1.08
CA PRO A 93 -1.16 3.15 -2.16
C PRO A 93 -0.32 4.39 -2.51
N LEU A 94 -0.93 5.58 -2.43
CA LEU A 94 -0.25 6.85 -2.66
C LEU A 94 0.87 7.11 -1.64
N HIS A 95 0.66 6.80 -0.35
CA HIS A 95 1.73 6.91 0.66
C HIS A 95 2.94 6.05 0.29
N ARG A 96 2.71 4.83 -0.21
CA ARG A 96 3.79 3.89 -0.59
C ARG A 96 4.56 4.37 -1.81
N ALA A 97 3.87 4.83 -2.85
CA ALA A 97 4.51 5.40 -4.03
C ALA A 97 5.33 6.66 -3.70
N CYS A 98 4.79 7.53 -2.84
CA CYS A 98 5.46 8.74 -2.37
C CYS A 98 6.70 8.44 -1.54
N GLN A 99 6.64 7.47 -0.62
CA GLN A 99 7.78 7.06 0.20
C GLN A 99 8.92 6.48 -0.64
N GLN A 100 8.59 5.75 -1.71
CA GLN A 100 9.58 5.05 -2.54
C GLN A 100 10.06 5.85 -3.76
N GLY A 101 9.54 7.05 -4.00
CA GLY A 101 10.05 7.93 -5.06
C GLY A 101 9.49 7.64 -6.45
N HIS A 102 8.35 6.94 -6.56
CA HIS A 102 7.81 6.52 -7.85
C HIS A 102 6.92 7.60 -8.47
N LEU A 103 7.53 8.68 -8.98
CA LEU A 103 6.84 9.86 -9.51
C LEU A 103 5.73 9.53 -10.53
N LEU A 104 5.97 8.61 -11.46
CA LEU A 104 4.98 8.25 -12.48
C LEU A 104 3.75 7.55 -11.88
N VAL A 105 3.97 6.69 -10.88
CA VAL A 105 2.89 6.04 -10.13
C VAL A 105 2.12 7.09 -9.33
N VAL A 106 2.80 8.01 -8.65
CA VAL A 106 2.16 9.11 -7.91
C VAL A 106 1.26 9.94 -8.83
N LYS A 107 1.78 10.39 -9.99
CA LYS A 107 0.99 11.15 -10.98
C LYS A 107 -0.26 10.39 -11.40
N PHE A 108 -0.12 9.10 -11.71
CA PHE A 108 -1.25 8.28 -12.13
C PHE A 108 -2.28 8.10 -11.01
N LEU A 109 -1.87 7.79 -9.78
CA LEU A 109 -2.78 7.63 -8.65
C LEU A 109 -3.54 8.93 -8.36
N LEU A 110 -2.87 10.08 -8.37
CA LEU A 110 -3.52 11.39 -8.21
C LEU A 110 -4.55 11.65 -9.32
N GLN A 111 -4.20 11.34 -10.58
CA GLN A 111 -5.13 11.44 -11.72
C GLN A 111 -6.38 10.56 -11.53
N LYS A 112 -6.24 9.43 -10.83
CA LYS A 112 -7.34 8.51 -10.53
C LYS A 112 -8.08 8.83 -9.23
N GLY A 113 -7.83 9.98 -8.62
CA GLY A 113 -8.55 10.45 -7.44
C GLY A 113 -7.98 9.94 -6.13
N ALA A 114 -6.69 9.56 -6.08
CA ALA A 114 -6.04 9.27 -4.82
C ALA A 114 -6.01 10.51 -3.92
N ASP A 115 -6.34 10.34 -2.64
CA ASP A 115 -6.41 11.44 -1.69
C ASP A 115 -5.03 11.81 -1.13
N ALA A 116 -4.45 12.87 -1.68
CA ALA A 116 -3.20 13.46 -1.21
C ALA A 116 -3.27 14.05 0.22
N GLY A 117 -4.47 14.24 0.78
CA GLY A 117 -4.68 14.72 2.14
C GLY A 117 -4.88 13.62 3.18
N SER A 118 -5.03 12.36 2.75
CA SER A 118 -5.23 11.23 3.66
C SER A 118 -4.06 11.10 4.63
N GLN A 119 -4.37 10.78 5.88
CA GLN A 119 -3.36 10.59 6.94
C GLN A 119 -3.30 9.11 7.31
N ASP A 120 -2.08 8.58 7.39
CA ASP A 120 -1.84 7.25 7.94
C ASP A 120 -1.89 7.28 9.49
N SER A 121 -1.66 6.13 10.14
CA SER A 121 -1.73 6.01 11.61
C SER A 121 -0.73 6.89 12.37
N ASP A 122 0.33 7.38 11.72
CA ASP A 122 1.28 8.33 12.31
C ASP A 122 0.85 9.79 12.09
N GLY A 123 -0.36 10.02 11.57
CA GLY A 123 -0.84 11.34 11.14
C GLY A 123 -0.11 11.86 9.90
N CYS A 124 0.76 11.05 9.29
CA CYS A 124 1.56 11.46 8.14
C CYS A 124 0.69 11.43 6.88
N THR A 125 0.75 12.51 6.09
CA THR A 125 0.21 12.55 4.72
C THR A 125 1.21 11.93 3.73
N PRO A 126 0.82 11.68 2.45
CA PRO A 126 1.77 11.29 1.42
C PRO A 126 2.92 12.29 1.24
N LEU A 127 2.69 13.59 1.49
CA LEU A 127 3.73 14.61 1.46
C LEU A 127 4.75 14.41 2.59
N HIS A 128 4.33 14.05 3.81
CA HIS A 128 5.25 13.71 4.89
C HIS A 128 6.17 12.55 4.51
N ARG A 129 5.61 11.49 3.90
CA ARG A 129 6.38 10.31 3.47
C ARG A 129 7.36 10.64 2.33
N ALA A 130 6.96 11.47 1.35
CA ALA A 130 7.86 11.95 0.31
C ALA A 130 8.98 12.84 0.86
N ALA A 131 8.66 13.74 1.81
CA ALA A 131 9.62 14.62 2.44
C ALA A 131 10.63 13.86 3.30
N LEU A 132 10.16 12.90 4.10
CA LEU A 132 11.02 12.01 4.90
C LEU A 132 12.02 11.23 4.03
N ALA A 133 11.59 10.80 2.85
CA ALA A 133 12.42 10.08 1.88
C ALA A 133 13.17 11.00 0.89
N ASN A 134 13.06 12.32 1.04
CA ASN A 134 13.75 13.34 0.26
C ASN A 134 13.42 13.35 -1.26
N HIS A 135 12.20 12.97 -1.64
CA HIS A 135 11.74 12.99 -3.04
C HIS A 135 11.17 14.36 -3.42
N ALA A 136 12.06 15.30 -3.77
CA ALA A 136 11.72 16.71 -4.00
C ALA A 136 10.75 16.93 -5.17
N ASP A 137 10.87 16.14 -6.24
CA ASP A 137 9.99 16.16 -7.41
C ASP A 137 8.54 15.76 -7.06
N ILE A 138 8.37 14.74 -6.22
CA ILE A 138 7.08 14.32 -5.69
C ILE A 138 6.53 15.37 -4.72
N CYS A 139 7.37 15.93 -3.86
CA CYS A 139 6.95 17.01 -2.95
C CYS A 139 6.41 18.22 -3.74
N GLN A 140 7.15 18.65 -4.77
CA GLN A 140 6.74 19.73 -5.66
C GLN A 140 5.39 19.43 -6.34
N LEU A 141 5.23 18.21 -6.86
CA LEU A 141 3.98 17.75 -7.48
C LEU A 141 2.80 17.84 -6.50
N LEU A 142 2.95 17.28 -5.29
CA LEU A 142 1.90 17.25 -4.27
C LEU A 142 1.50 18.66 -3.82
N ILE A 143 2.48 19.55 -3.57
CA ILE A 143 2.24 20.96 -3.21
C ILE A 143 1.50 21.67 -4.34
N SER A 144 1.93 21.51 -5.60
CA SER A 144 1.28 22.17 -6.74
C SER A 144 -0.19 21.76 -6.95
N GLN A 145 -0.56 20.55 -6.52
CA GLN A 145 -1.93 20.05 -6.60
C GLN A 145 -2.79 20.51 -5.41
N LYS A 146 -2.22 20.47 -4.19
CA LYS A 146 -2.92 20.85 -2.96
C LYS A 146 -1.94 21.51 -1.97
N PRO A 147 -1.71 22.84 -2.06
CA PRO A 147 -0.76 23.53 -1.18
C PRO A 147 -1.07 23.39 0.31
N GLN A 148 -2.33 23.25 0.69
CA GLN A 148 -2.78 23.14 2.08
C GLN A 148 -2.18 21.94 2.83
N ILE A 149 -1.76 20.88 2.13
CA ILE A 149 -1.18 19.69 2.77
C ILE A 149 0.22 19.96 3.33
N ALA A 150 0.86 21.08 2.96
CA ALA A 150 2.13 21.55 3.53
C ALA A 150 2.02 21.95 5.00
N ASN A 151 0.81 22.29 5.45
CA ASN A 151 0.52 22.83 6.78
C ASN A 151 -0.14 21.80 7.71
N VAL A 152 -0.23 20.54 7.29
CA VAL A 152 -0.79 19.46 8.10
C VAL A 152 0.27 18.95 9.07
N PHE A 153 -0.09 18.79 10.34
CA PHE A 153 0.79 18.19 11.34
C PHE A 153 0.63 16.67 11.39
N ASP A 154 1.75 15.96 11.52
CA ASP A 154 1.75 14.54 11.93
C ASP A 154 1.44 14.37 13.43
N SER A 155 1.31 13.13 13.89
CA SER A 155 1.05 12.83 15.31
C SER A 155 2.18 13.28 16.26
N ARG A 156 3.34 13.68 15.73
CA ARG A 156 4.47 14.25 16.47
C ARG A 156 4.51 15.78 16.38
N SER A 157 3.44 16.41 15.90
CA SER A 157 3.35 17.86 15.70
C SER A 157 4.42 18.42 14.75
N ARG A 158 4.85 17.60 13.77
CA ARG A 158 5.80 18.01 12.74
C ARG A 158 5.08 18.28 11.44
N LEU A 159 5.51 19.32 10.73
CA LEU A 159 5.10 19.57 9.36
C LEU A 159 5.91 18.69 8.39
N PRO A 160 5.50 18.54 7.12
CA PRO A 160 6.28 17.82 6.12
C PRO A 160 7.72 18.34 5.99
N LYS A 161 7.93 19.65 6.09
CA LYS A 161 9.26 20.28 6.05
C LYS A 161 10.16 19.91 7.23
N ASP A 162 9.57 19.56 8.36
CA ASP A 162 10.32 19.15 9.55
C ASP A 162 10.75 17.67 9.46
N CYS A 163 10.18 16.93 8.49
CA CYS A 163 10.50 15.53 8.26
C CYS A 163 11.73 15.33 7.36
N CYS A 164 12.11 16.33 6.56
CA CYS A 164 13.25 16.24 5.64
C CYS A 164 14.54 16.80 6.27
N SER A 165 15.68 16.22 5.90
CA SER A 165 17.01 16.73 6.30
C SER A 165 17.57 17.74 5.29
N SER A 166 17.09 17.73 4.04
CA SER A 166 17.57 18.59 2.96
C SER A 166 17.13 20.04 3.13
N ALA A 167 18.09 20.97 3.16
CA ALA A 167 17.82 22.40 3.23
C ALA A 167 17.02 22.90 2.00
N THR A 168 17.33 22.40 0.81
CA THR A 168 16.61 22.74 -0.43
C THR A 168 15.15 22.30 -0.34
N LEU A 169 14.89 21.11 0.18
CA LEU A 169 13.52 20.61 0.32
C LEU A 169 12.74 21.38 1.39
N LYS A 170 13.39 21.80 2.47
CA LYS A 170 12.77 22.70 3.47
C LYS A 170 12.35 24.03 2.85
N GLN A 171 13.19 24.61 2.00
CA GLN A 171 12.86 25.85 1.29
C GLN A 171 11.68 25.64 0.35
N LEU A 172 11.64 24.52 -0.38
CA LEU A 172 10.51 24.18 -1.26
C LEU A 172 9.18 24.10 -0.50
N LEU A 173 9.20 23.52 0.70
CA LEU A 173 8.01 23.29 1.52
C LEU A 173 7.62 24.49 2.40
N ASN A 174 8.33 25.62 2.29
CA ASN A 174 7.97 26.89 2.94
C ASN A 174 7.09 27.79 2.05
N ALA A 175 6.80 27.38 0.82
CA ALA A 175 6.05 28.16 -0.16
C ALA A 175 4.55 28.25 0.14
#